data_AF-A0A7Y7NGQ1-F1
#
_entry.id   AF-A0A7Y7NGQ1-F1
#
_cell.length_a   1.000
_cell.length_b   1.000
_cell.length_c   1.000
_cell.angle_alpha   90.00
_cell.angle_beta   90.00
_cell.angle_gamma   90.00
#
_symmetry.space_group_name_H-M   'P 1'
#
loop_
_entity.id
_entity.type
_entity.pdbx_description
1 polymer ?
#
loop_
_entity_poly.entity_id
_entity_poly.type
_entity_poly.pdbx_seq_one_letter_code
_entity_poly.pdbx_strand_id
1 'polypeptide(L)'
;MKIALIHLSDLHFRLNWEEEQSIVLNEFFKDLSKQISSDLSVKNFLVFSGDIVQKGGNKQLYDAFYNQFNSELNKLNITKNQRICVPGNHDISTEYIKNQFEEHEGVLKLEFNESQFNDYMTKSSNIYNEKFLNYKEFESKFANYGIFGDSISGSGWNIDENIGIYCLNTAICSSGGYNSINDKNRLAIDTRNIQRWLSDCKATTKILVMHHHKEWLIDWAKTEIDKLLRKNFVLCLSGHIHGQSVFHSINNDCTLIECSAPPLLTNKNEKLGYSIIFVNEKGVTEIKYRQWTKEHNFVTGVDFSNNDNGKIIINNNINSNADNLQLDILKIIEKRLEKALRSYSIQPIVFVDPVLSKTNDVSSIHEEEKENLIDNEHFICNIKSTIIKAPPQFGLSCLSHYLIKKAWVLNSSL
;
A
#
# COMPACT_ATOMS: atom_id res chain seq x y z
N MET A 1 21.72 11.76 -8.85
CA MET A 1 22.22 10.67 -7.98
C MET A 1 21.22 9.50 -7.93
N LYS A 2 21.65 8.26 -7.61
CA LYS A 2 20.75 7.09 -7.47
C LYS A 2 20.77 6.59 -6.03
N ILE A 3 19.62 6.26 -5.49
CA ILE A 3 19.48 5.66 -4.15
C ILE A 3 18.81 4.30 -4.25
N ALA A 4 19.10 3.44 -3.27
CA ALA A 4 18.40 2.18 -3.06
C ALA A 4 17.74 2.21 -1.67
N LEU A 5 16.42 2.05 -1.63
CA LEU A 5 15.63 1.98 -0.41
C LEU A 5 15.34 0.51 -0.10
N ILE A 6 15.95 -0.02 0.95
CA ILE A 6 15.62 -1.33 1.52
C ILE A 6 14.37 -1.13 2.38
N HIS A 7 13.22 -1.54 1.87
CA HIS A 7 11.92 -1.29 2.50
C HIS A 7 11.45 -2.52 3.26
N LEU A 8 11.41 -2.35 4.59
CA LEU A 8 10.95 -3.32 5.59
C LEU A 8 9.70 -2.80 6.28
N SER A 9 8.87 -3.73 6.76
CA SER A 9 7.70 -3.42 7.57
C SER A 9 7.28 -4.66 8.37
N ASP A 10 6.46 -4.47 9.40
CA ASP A 10 5.70 -5.55 10.06
C ASP A 10 6.62 -6.73 10.50
N LEU A 11 7.59 -6.42 11.37
CA LEU A 11 8.46 -7.42 12.00
C LEU A 11 7.89 -7.90 13.33
N HIS A 12 7.20 -7.01 14.04
CA HIS A 12 6.66 -7.26 15.37
C HIS A 12 7.66 -7.95 16.32
N PHE A 13 8.85 -7.35 16.46
CA PHE A 13 9.96 -7.94 17.21
C PHE A 13 9.53 -8.44 18.60
N ARG A 14 9.98 -9.66 18.93
CA ARG A 14 9.73 -10.36 20.19
C ARG A 14 11.06 -10.79 20.84
N LEU A 15 11.03 -10.98 22.16
CA LEU A 15 12.12 -11.65 22.89
C LEU A 15 11.89 -13.16 22.90
N ASN A 16 12.98 -13.93 22.97
CA ASN A 16 12.97 -15.39 23.16
C ASN A 16 12.12 -16.10 22.10
N TRP A 17 12.36 -15.78 20.83
CA TRP A 17 11.63 -16.36 19.70
C TRP A 17 12.58 -16.94 18.67
N GLU A 18 13.52 -17.75 19.13
CA GLU A 18 14.66 -18.25 18.36
C GLU A 18 14.25 -19.13 17.19
N GLU A 19 13.27 -20.01 17.40
CA GLU A 19 12.79 -20.97 16.39
C GLU A 19 11.98 -20.31 15.28
N GLU A 20 11.62 -19.03 15.41
CA GLU A 20 10.87 -18.27 14.41
C GLU A 20 11.68 -17.04 13.96
N GLN A 21 11.82 -16.05 14.83
CA GLN A 21 12.42 -14.75 14.53
C GLN A 21 13.91 -14.86 14.21
N SER A 22 14.69 -15.61 15.01
CA SER A 22 16.14 -15.68 14.78
C SER A 22 16.47 -16.40 13.47
N ILE A 23 15.70 -17.42 13.08
CA ILE A 23 15.86 -18.11 11.80
C ILE A 23 15.67 -17.13 10.64
N VAL A 24 14.55 -16.40 10.62
CA VAL A 24 14.23 -15.45 9.55
C VAL A 24 15.23 -14.29 9.51
N LEU A 25 15.54 -13.68 10.66
CA LEU A 25 16.43 -12.52 10.71
C LEU A 25 17.87 -12.85 10.31
N ASN A 26 18.41 -14.00 10.75
CA ASN A 26 19.77 -14.40 10.39
C ASN A 26 19.91 -14.56 8.88
N GLU A 27 18.94 -15.22 8.24
CA GLU A 27 18.97 -15.42 6.80
C GLU A 27 18.59 -14.15 6.02
N PHE A 28 17.74 -13.28 6.58
CA PHE A 28 17.48 -11.95 6.04
C PHE A 28 18.77 -11.13 5.93
N PHE A 29 19.56 -11.01 7.00
CA PHE A 29 20.81 -10.24 6.96
C PHE A 29 21.85 -10.87 6.02
N LYS A 30 21.90 -12.20 5.96
CA LYS A 30 22.75 -12.93 5.01
C LYS A 30 22.34 -12.69 3.56
N ASP A 31 21.05 -12.71 3.24
CA ASP A 31 20.57 -12.37 1.90
C ASP A 31 20.79 -10.89 1.57
N LEU A 32 20.44 -9.99 2.49
CA LEU A 32 20.61 -8.55 2.34
C LEU A 32 22.06 -8.18 2.03
N SER A 33 23.04 -8.83 2.67
CA SER A 33 24.46 -8.62 2.40
C SER A 33 24.86 -8.87 0.94
N LYS A 34 24.12 -9.73 0.24
CA LYS A 34 24.31 -10.05 -1.19
C LYS A 34 23.51 -9.12 -2.11
N GLN A 35 22.43 -8.50 -1.61
CA GLN A 35 21.54 -7.66 -2.41
C GLN A 35 21.91 -6.18 -2.39
N ILE A 36 22.57 -5.72 -1.32
CA ILE A 36 23.04 -4.33 -1.21
C ILE A 36 23.97 -4.01 -2.39
N SER A 37 23.78 -2.83 -2.97
CA SER A 37 24.59 -2.42 -4.10
C SER A 37 26.05 -2.21 -3.67
N SER A 38 26.98 -2.88 -4.35
CA SER A 38 28.42 -2.62 -4.25
C SER A 38 28.88 -1.42 -5.07
N ASP A 39 27.98 -0.85 -5.88
CA ASP A 39 28.23 0.36 -6.66
C ASP A 39 28.20 1.58 -5.74
N LEU A 40 29.36 2.21 -5.55
CA LEU A 40 29.52 3.39 -4.71
C LEU A 40 28.71 4.60 -5.19
N SER A 41 28.22 4.61 -6.43
CA SER A 41 27.32 5.64 -6.94
C SER A 41 25.87 5.50 -6.43
N VAL A 42 25.53 4.36 -5.82
CA VAL A 42 24.22 4.07 -5.25
C VAL A 42 24.26 4.12 -3.73
N LYS A 43 23.60 5.13 -3.15
CA LYS A 43 23.50 5.24 -1.69
C LYS A 43 22.36 4.36 -1.19
N ASN A 44 22.69 3.42 -0.31
CA ASN A 44 21.71 2.53 0.32
C ASN A 44 21.10 3.21 1.56
N PHE A 45 19.77 3.19 1.65
CA PHE A 45 18.99 3.58 2.82
C PHE A 45 18.11 2.42 3.27
N LEU A 46 17.89 2.31 4.57
CA LEU A 46 16.88 1.44 5.16
C LEU A 46 15.63 2.26 5.46
N VAL A 47 14.46 1.77 5.05
CA VAL A 47 13.16 2.31 5.42
C VAL A 47 12.40 1.25 6.21
N PHE A 48 11.98 1.57 7.42
CA PHE A 48 11.10 0.72 8.23
C PHE A 48 9.73 1.39 8.38
N SER A 49 8.72 0.89 7.65
CA SER A 49 7.40 1.51 7.57
C SER A 49 6.43 1.06 8.66
N GLY A 50 6.89 0.96 9.90
CA GLY A 50 6.07 0.65 11.09
C GLY A 50 6.00 -0.82 11.50
N ASP A 51 5.33 -1.03 12.63
CA ASP A 51 5.17 -2.28 13.35
C ASP A 51 6.51 -2.99 13.61
N ILE A 52 7.40 -2.22 14.23
CA ILE A 52 8.78 -2.64 14.53
C ILE A 52 8.78 -3.68 15.66
N VAL A 53 8.08 -3.40 16.76
CA VAL A 53 7.98 -4.28 17.93
C VAL A 53 6.57 -4.81 18.11
N GLN A 54 6.44 -5.96 18.78
CA GLN A 54 5.12 -6.55 19.03
C GLN A 54 4.22 -5.68 19.94
N LYS A 55 4.83 -4.88 20.83
CA LYS A 55 4.15 -4.04 21.84
C LYS A 55 4.97 -2.78 22.14
N GLY A 56 4.53 -1.62 21.68
CA GLY A 56 5.22 -0.33 21.83
C GLY A 56 5.36 0.14 23.27
N GLY A 57 4.50 -0.34 24.19
CA GLY A 57 4.63 -0.09 25.62
C GLY A 57 5.85 -0.76 26.27
N ASN A 58 6.47 -1.77 25.64
CA ASN A 58 7.59 -2.50 26.21
C ASN A 58 8.93 -2.00 25.66
N LYS A 59 9.61 -1.15 26.44
CA LYS A 59 10.93 -0.60 26.10
C LYS A 59 12.00 -1.67 25.82
N GLN A 60 11.95 -2.81 26.50
CA GLN A 60 12.95 -3.88 26.30
C GLN A 60 12.92 -4.45 24.88
N LEU A 61 11.75 -4.45 24.23
CA LEU A 61 11.64 -4.88 22.83
C LEU A 61 12.40 -3.95 21.90
N TYR A 62 12.25 -2.63 22.09
CA TYR A 62 12.99 -1.64 21.31
C TYR A 62 14.49 -1.70 21.57
N ASP A 63 14.92 -1.84 22.83
CA ASP A 63 16.34 -1.92 23.17
C ASP A 63 16.98 -3.18 22.54
N ALA A 64 16.29 -4.32 22.59
CA ALA A 64 16.75 -5.57 21.97
C ALA A 64 16.78 -5.50 20.43
N PHE A 65 15.71 -4.98 19.81
CA PHE A 65 15.67 -4.73 18.37
C PHE A 65 16.82 -3.81 17.95
N TYR A 66 17.02 -2.69 18.65
CA TYR A 66 18.09 -1.73 18.37
C TYR A 66 19.46 -2.41 18.42
N ASN A 67 19.76 -3.17 19.47
CA ASN A 67 21.06 -3.82 19.60
C ASN A 67 21.34 -4.80 18.45
N GLN A 68 20.36 -5.62 18.08
CA GLN A 68 20.50 -6.59 17.00
C GLN A 68 20.62 -5.90 15.63
N PHE A 69 19.63 -5.07 15.26
CA PHE A 69 19.59 -4.43 13.95
C PHE A 69 20.71 -3.42 13.77
N ASN A 70 21.05 -2.63 14.79
CA ASN A 70 22.14 -1.66 14.68
C ASN A 70 23.48 -2.35 14.41
N SER A 71 23.75 -3.47 15.09
CA SER A 71 24.97 -4.25 14.88
C SER A 71 25.04 -4.79 13.45
N GLU A 72 24.00 -5.47 12.98
CA GLU A 72 23.99 -6.06 11.63
C GLU A 72 24.02 -5.00 10.51
N LEU A 73 23.25 -3.92 10.65
CA LEU A 73 23.23 -2.83 9.66
C LEU A 73 24.57 -2.08 9.60
N ASN A 74 25.29 -1.94 10.72
CA ASN A 74 26.61 -1.32 10.72
C ASN A 74 27.65 -2.17 9.98
N LYS A 75 27.59 -3.51 10.05
CA LYS A 75 28.43 -4.40 9.23
C LYS A 75 28.19 -4.21 7.73
N LEU A 76 26.99 -3.75 7.36
CA LEU A 76 26.57 -3.48 5.99
C LEU A 76 26.77 -2.01 5.57
N ASN A 77 27.44 -1.19 6.39
CA ASN A 77 27.61 0.25 6.18
C ASN A 77 26.28 1.03 5.99
N ILE A 78 25.20 0.55 6.60
CA ILE A 78 23.93 1.27 6.72
C ILE A 78 23.88 1.90 8.10
N THR A 79 24.48 3.07 8.22
CA THR A 79 24.58 3.83 9.48
C THR A 79 23.25 4.49 9.83
N LYS A 80 23.16 5.08 11.04
CA LYS A 80 22.00 5.87 11.48
C LYS A 80 21.56 6.92 10.44
N ASN A 81 22.51 7.57 9.77
CA ASN A 81 22.28 8.61 8.75
C ASN A 81 21.70 8.08 7.43
N GLN A 82 21.47 6.77 7.34
CA GLN A 82 20.86 6.07 6.20
C GLN A 82 19.60 5.32 6.62
N ARG A 83 19.08 5.55 7.83
CA ARG A 83 17.90 4.85 8.35
C ARG A 83 16.74 5.81 8.51
N ILE A 84 15.60 5.36 8.01
CA ILE A 84 14.30 6.03 8.03
C ILE A 84 13.33 5.09 8.75
N CYS A 85 12.53 5.60 9.69
CA CYS A 85 11.44 4.82 10.26
C CYS A 85 10.21 5.66 10.60
N VAL A 86 9.05 5.03 10.56
CA VAL A 86 7.78 5.57 11.07
C VAL A 86 7.15 4.52 11.99
N PRO A 87 6.30 4.92 12.95
CA PRO A 87 5.61 3.94 13.80
C PRO A 87 4.40 3.33 13.10
N GLY A 88 4.10 2.09 13.45
CA GLY A 88 2.80 1.47 13.18
C GLY A 88 1.89 1.45 14.41
N ASN A 89 0.75 0.76 14.30
CA ASN A 89 -0.21 0.66 15.41
C ASN A 89 0.30 -0.22 16.56
N HIS A 90 1.23 -1.16 16.31
CA HIS A 90 1.87 -1.93 17.38
C HIS A 90 2.96 -1.17 18.12
N ASP A 91 3.44 -0.05 17.56
CA ASP A 91 4.48 0.80 18.15
C ASP A 91 3.95 1.78 19.20
N ILE A 92 2.66 1.73 19.52
CA ILE A 92 2.05 2.53 20.59
C ILE A 92 2.04 1.78 21.94
N SER A 93 2.01 2.55 23.03
CA SER A 93 1.73 2.00 24.35
C SER A 93 0.23 1.72 24.51
N THR A 94 -0.16 0.44 24.45
CA THR A 94 -1.54 0.01 24.71
C THR A 94 -1.95 0.21 26.18
N GLU A 95 -0.99 0.27 27.12
CA GLU A 95 -1.23 0.65 28.51
C GLU A 95 -1.61 2.13 28.63
N TYR A 96 -0.95 3.01 27.86
CA TYR A 96 -1.35 4.41 27.78
C TYR A 96 -2.78 4.54 27.25
N ILE A 97 -3.10 3.84 26.14
CA ILE A 97 -4.45 3.82 25.58
C ILE A 97 -5.47 3.33 26.60
N LYS A 98 -5.17 2.27 27.36
CA LYS A 98 -6.03 1.77 28.43
C LYS A 98 -6.31 2.83 29.49
N ASN A 99 -5.29 3.57 29.93
CA ASN A 99 -5.41 4.58 30.99
C ASN A 99 -6.15 5.83 30.51
N GLN A 100 -6.06 6.18 29.22
CA GLN A 100 -6.69 7.35 28.61
C GLN A 100 -7.88 6.98 27.72
N PHE A 101 -8.48 5.80 27.91
CA PHE A 101 -9.39 5.22 26.94
C PHE A 101 -10.63 6.08 26.67
N GLU A 102 -11.26 6.59 27.74
CA GLU A 102 -12.46 7.43 27.62
C GLU A 102 -12.17 8.73 26.87
N GLU A 103 -11.04 9.39 27.16
CA GLU A 103 -10.64 10.61 26.46
C GLU A 103 -10.24 10.31 25.01
N HIS A 104 -9.52 9.22 24.77
CA HIS A 104 -9.14 8.78 23.43
C HIS A 104 -10.34 8.56 22.52
N GLU A 105 -11.31 7.78 22.99
CA GLU A 105 -12.54 7.54 22.25
C GLU A 105 -13.42 8.80 22.19
N GLY A 106 -13.39 9.65 23.22
CA GLY A 106 -14.06 10.94 23.24
C GLY A 106 -13.58 11.84 22.10
N VAL A 107 -12.27 11.96 21.91
CA VAL A 107 -11.66 12.76 20.83
C VAL A 107 -12.00 12.21 19.46
N LEU A 108 -11.96 10.88 19.26
CA LEU A 108 -12.31 10.28 17.97
C LEU A 108 -13.79 10.49 17.59
N LYS A 109 -14.68 10.59 18.57
CA LYS A 109 -16.11 10.86 18.36
C LYS A 109 -16.43 12.32 18.05
N LEU A 110 -15.46 13.24 18.14
CA LEU A 110 -15.69 14.66 17.81
C LEU A 110 -15.86 14.90 16.30
N GLU A 111 -15.70 13.86 15.46
CA GLU A 111 -15.88 13.92 13.99
C GLU A 111 -15.18 15.14 13.37
N PHE A 112 -13.93 15.37 13.77
CA PHE A 112 -13.16 16.50 13.28
C PHE A 112 -13.12 16.54 11.75
N ASN A 113 -13.31 17.73 11.18
CA ASN A 113 -12.85 18.00 9.83
C ASN A 113 -11.33 18.26 9.81
N GLU A 114 -10.76 18.40 8.61
CA GLU A 114 -9.32 18.61 8.40
C GLU A 114 -8.75 19.76 9.26
N SER A 115 -9.35 20.95 9.21
CA SER A 115 -8.82 22.11 9.96
C SER A 115 -8.90 21.89 11.46
N GLN A 116 -10.01 21.36 11.96
CA GLN A 116 -10.20 21.10 13.39
C GLN A 116 -9.21 20.06 13.90
N PHE A 117 -8.95 19.01 13.14
CA PHE A 117 -7.95 18.00 13.49
C PHE A 117 -6.54 18.62 13.53
N ASN A 118 -6.17 19.37 12.49
CA ASN A 118 -4.88 20.04 12.42
C ASN A 118 -4.70 21.07 13.55
N ASP A 119 -5.76 21.79 13.94
CA ASP A 119 -5.74 22.71 15.08
C ASP A 119 -5.58 21.95 16.41
N TYR A 120 -6.28 20.83 16.57
CA TYR A 120 -6.15 19.96 17.74
C TYR A 120 -4.72 19.46 17.92
N MET A 121 -4.06 19.04 16.83
CA MET A 121 -2.68 18.55 16.86
C MET A 121 -1.66 19.58 17.34
N THR A 122 -1.93 20.88 17.16
CA THR A 122 -1.03 21.95 17.62
C THR A 122 -1.16 22.27 19.11
N LYS A 123 -2.18 21.75 19.79
CA LYS A 123 -2.36 21.97 21.24
C LYS A 123 -1.29 21.21 22.01
N SER A 124 -0.66 21.90 22.98
CA SER A 124 0.37 21.32 23.84
C SER A 124 -0.14 20.15 24.69
N SER A 125 -1.41 20.18 25.09
CA SER A 125 -2.10 19.15 25.88
C SER A 125 -3.00 18.25 25.03
N ASN A 126 -2.46 17.67 23.95
CA ASN A 126 -3.19 16.64 23.20
C ASN A 126 -2.84 15.24 23.73
N ILE A 127 -3.81 14.33 23.68
CA ILE A 127 -3.70 12.95 24.20
C ILE A 127 -2.76 12.05 23.38
N TYR A 128 -2.31 12.48 22.21
CA TYR A 128 -1.56 11.63 21.29
C TYR A 128 -0.05 11.67 21.54
N ASN A 129 0.44 12.66 22.28
CA ASN A 129 1.86 12.89 22.50
C ASN A 129 2.56 11.74 23.25
N GLU A 130 1.94 11.22 24.31
CA GLU A 130 2.62 10.33 25.25
C GLU A 130 2.57 8.84 24.86
N LYS A 131 1.67 8.45 23.96
CA LYS A 131 1.54 7.03 23.58
C LYS A 131 2.71 6.48 22.76
N PHE A 132 3.60 7.35 22.27
CA PHE A 132 4.78 7.00 21.48
C PHE A 132 6.11 7.23 22.22
N LEU A 133 6.12 7.43 23.55
CA LEU A 133 7.35 7.79 24.27
C LEU A 133 8.52 6.80 24.05
N ASN A 134 8.26 5.49 24.12
CA ASN A 134 9.29 4.48 23.87
C ASN A 134 9.75 4.49 22.41
N TYR A 135 8.82 4.62 21.47
CA TYR A 135 9.14 4.71 20.05
C TYR A 135 9.97 5.98 19.74
N LYS A 136 9.68 7.12 20.38
CA LYS A 136 10.48 8.35 20.29
C LYS A 136 11.91 8.16 20.75
N GLU A 137 12.10 7.54 21.92
CA GLU A 137 13.44 7.24 22.42
C GLU A 137 14.20 6.30 21.47
N PHE A 138 13.52 5.27 20.98
CA PHE A 138 14.06 4.32 20.01
C PHE A 138 14.47 5.00 18.70
N GLU A 139 13.57 5.75 18.06
CA GLU A 139 13.81 6.46 16.80
C GLU A 139 15.05 7.34 16.91
N SER A 140 15.15 8.11 18.00
CA SER A 140 16.26 9.03 18.25
C SER A 140 17.64 8.35 18.27
N LYS A 141 17.70 7.05 18.59
CA LYS A 141 18.93 6.25 18.58
C LYS A 141 19.12 5.51 17.26
N PHE A 142 18.04 4.96 16.72
CA PHE A 142 18.07 4.03 15.60
C PHE A 142 18.19 4.72 14.23
N ALA A 143 17.43 5.78 14.00
CA ALA A 143 17.26 6.42 12.70
C ALA A 143 17.60 7.91 12.76
N ASN A 144 18.08 8.46 11.65
CA ASN A 144 18.28 9.91 11.53
C ASN A 144 17.05 10.61 10.96
N TYR A 145 16.22 9.88 10.23
CA TYR A 145 14.99 10.40 9.63
C TYR A 145 13.81 9.61 10.20
N GLY A 146 12.79 10.33 10.65
CA GLY A 146 11.61 9.73 11.23
C GLY A 146 10.54 10.77 11.50
N ILE A 147 9.61 10.47 12.39
CA ILE A 147 8.50 11.39 12.64
C ILE A 147 8.89 12.52 13.60
N PHE A 148 9.93 12.41 14.44
CA PHE A 148 10.23 13.39 15.50
C PHE A 148 11.23 14.50 15.14
N GLY A 149 11.16 15.05 13.93
CA GLY A 149 11.89 16.27 13.55
C GLY A 149 11.15 17.54 13.95
N ASP A 150 9.93 17.71 13.44
CA ASP A 150 9.08 18.89 13.59
C ASP A 150 7.94 18.64 14.60
N SER A 151 7.26 17.50 14.49
CA SER A 151 6.07 17.20 15.29
C SER A 151 5.78 15.70 15.35
N ILE A 152 4.99 15.24 16.32
CA ILE A 152 4.60 13.83 16.40
C ILE A 152 3.73 13.34 15.24
N SER A 153 3.08 14.25 14.50
CA SER A 153 2.23 13.91 13.35
C SER A 153 3.05 13.58 12.11
N GLY A 154 4.27 14.06 12.03
CA GLY A 154 5.20 13.78 10.94
C GLY A 154 6.28 14.83 10.82
N SER A 155 7.27 14.54 9.98
CA SER A 155 8.38 15.43 9.68
C SER A 155 8.93 15.19 8.29
N GLY A 156 9.43 16.25 7.67
CA GLY A 156 10.06 16.19 6.36
C GLY A 156 11.56 16.40 6.40
N TRP A 157 12.28 15.74 5.50
CA TRP A 157 13.74 15.69 5.49
C TRP A 157 14.27 15.75 4.06
N ASN A 158 15.43 16.37 3.87
CA ASN A 158 16.20 16.20 2.64
C ASN A 158 17.31 15.17 2.90
N ILE A 159 17.25 14.03 2.22
CA ILE A 159 18.26 12.97 2.36
C ILE A 159 19.37 13.10 1.31
N ASP A 160 19.13 13.95 0.32
CA ASP A 160 20.01 14.37 -0.75
C ASP A 160 19.56 15.75 -1.30
N GLU A 161 20.33 16.36 -2.22
CA GLU A 161 20.00 17.65 -2.84
C GLU A 161 18.65 17.63 -3.58
N ASN A 162 18.38 16.53 -4.30
CA ASN A 162 17.19 16.39 -5.13
C ASN A 162 16.12 15.46 -4.54
N ILE A 163 16.39 14.84 -3.39
CA ILE A 163 15.50 13.83 -2.80
C ILE A 163 15.04 14.24 -1.40
N GLY A 164 13.74 14.49 -1.30
CA GLY A 164 13.03 14.77 -0.07
C GLY A 164 12.23 13.55 0.38
N ILE A 165 12.14 13.35 1.69
CA ILE A 165 11.31 12.30 2.29
C ILE A 165 10.43 12.91 3.38
N TYR A 166 9.18 12.51 3.41
CA TYR A 166 8.25 12.86 4.48
C TYR A 166 7.85 11.62 5.24
N CYS A 167 8.06 11.63 6.55
CA CYS A 167 7.69 10.56 7.47
C CYS A 167 6.38 10.95 8.15
N LEU A 168 5.28 10.26 7.80
CA LEU A 168 3.94 10.55 8.28
C LEU A 168 3.50 9.53 9.34
N ASN A 169 3.08 10.02 10.51
CA ASN A 169 2.51 9.19 11.56
C ASN A 169 1.01 8.92 11.32
N THR A 170 0.72 7.88 10.56
CA THR A 170 -0.68 7.39 10.38
C THR A 170 -1.25 6.69 11.62
N ALA A 171 -0.42 6.28 12.59
CA ALA A 171 -0.86 5.61 13.81
C ALA A 171 -1.35 6.59 14.89
N ILE A 172 -1.38 7.89 14.61
CA ILE A 172 -1.64 8.92 15.62
C ILE A 172 -2.99 8.78 16.31
N CYS A 173 -4.02 8.31 15.60
CA CYS A 173 -5.35 8.05 16.13
C CYS A 173 -5.56 6.57 16.51
N SER A 174 -4.56 5.73 16.31
CA SER A 174 -4.66 4.28 16.55
C SER A 174 -4.86 3.96 18.02
N SER A 175 -5.73 2.98 18.26
CA SER A 175 -5.95 2.34 19.56
C SER A 175 -4.97 1.19 19.84
N GLY A 176 -4.14 0.80 18.86
CA GLY A 176 -3.16 -0.28 18.97
C GLY A 176 -3.81 -1.64 19.21
N GLY A 177 -5.06 -1.81 18.78
CA GLY A 177 -5.83 -3.03 19.01
C GLY A 177 -6.30 -3.23 20.46
N TYR A 178 -6.19 -2.20 21.33
CA TYR A 178 -6.76 -2.26 22.67
C TYR A 178 -8.26 -2.56 22.60
N ASN A 179 -8.75 -3.47 23.45
CA ASN A 179 -10.13 -3.98 23.42
C ASN A 179 -10.59 -4.50 22.05
N SER A 180 -9.67 -5.02 21.23
CA SER A 180 -9.96 -5.52 19.88
C SER A 180 -10.57 -4.45 18.96
N ILE A 181 -10.31 -3.17 19.24
CA ILE A 181 -10.75 -2.07 18.39
C ILE A 181 -10.04 -2.16 17.05
N ASN A 182 -10.84 -2.07 15.99
CA ASN A 182 -10.35 -2.01 14.62
C ASN A 182 -10.21 -0.54 14.22
N ASP A 183 -8.99 -0.13 13.87
CA ASP A 183 -8.66 1.25 13.51
C ASP A 183 -9.13 1.63 12.08
N LYS A 184 -9.65 0.68 11.29
CA LYS A 184 -10.10 0.95 9.91
C LYS A 184 -11.16 2.06 9.88
N ASN A 185 -10.97 3.03 9.00
CA ASN A 185 -11.81 4.22 8.84
C ASN A 185 -11.92 5.09 10.11
N ARG A 186 -10.90 5.07 10.98
CA ARG A 186 -10.84 5.89 12.21
C ARG A 186 -9.60 6.77 12.29
N LEU A 187 -8.64 6.57 11.38
CA LEU A 187 -7.36 7.25 11.45
C LEU A 187 -7.42 8.61 10.76
N ALA A 188 -7.04 9.67 11.47
CA ALA A 188 -6.81 10.99 10.89
C ALA A 188 -5.30 11.25 10.76
N ILE A 189 -4.94 12.23 9.93
CA ILE A 189 -3.56 12.66 9.71
C ILE A 189 -3.46 14.18 9.71
N ASP A 190 -2.29 14.70 10.05
CA ASP A 190 -2.01 16.14 9.99
C ASP A 190 -1.55 16.53 8.58
N THR A 191 -2.49 17.05 7.79
CA THR A 191 -2.21 17.51 6.43
C THR A 191 -1.50 18.86 6.41
N ARG A 192 -1.68 19.69 7.45
CA ARG A 192 -1.09 21.04 7.54
C ARG A 192 0.43 20.94 7.60
N ASN A 193 0.96 20.00 8.37
CA ASN A 193 2.40 19.83 8.47
C ASN A 193 3.02 19.34 7.15
N ILE A 194 2.37 18.40 6.45
CA ILE A 194 2.81 17.97 5.11
C ILE A 194 2.82 19.14 4.13
N GLN A 195 1.77 19.96 4.12
CA GLN A 195 1.68 21.11 3.21
C GLN A 195 2.77 22.17 3.48
N ARG A 196 3.09 22.43 4.75
CA ARG A 196 4.20 23.32 5.13
C ARG A 196 5.54 22.78 4.65
N TRP A 197 5.80 21.50 4.85
CA TRP A 197 7.02 20.91 4.31
C TRP A 197 7.07 20.99 2.78
N LEU A 198 5.95 20.74 2.10
CA LEU A 198 5.86 20.84 0.64
C LEU A 198 6.12 22.26 0.10
N SER A 199 5.72 23.31 0.84
CA SER A 199 6.01 24.69 0.43
C SER A 199 7.49 25.04 0.51
N ASP A 200 8.21 24.42 1.46
CA ASP A 200 9.60 24.75 1.76
C ASP A 200 10.58 23.79 1.07
N CYS A 201 10.14 22.57 0.76
CA CYS A 201 10.96 21.51 0.18
C CYS A 201 11.27 21.77 -1.30
N LYS A 202 12.55 22.01 -1.58
CA LYS A 202 13.09 22.24 -2.93
C LYS A 202 13.40 20.96 -3.71
N ALA A 203 13.36 19.80 -3.06
CA ALA A 203 13.67 18.53 -3.71
C ALA A 203 12.68 18.23 -4.85
N THR A 204 13.18 17.79 -5.99
CA THR A 204 12.36 17.44 -7.17
C THR A 204 11.68 16.09 -6.98
N THR A 205 12.37 15.15 -6.35
CA THR A 205 11.88 13.81 -6.04
C THR A 205 11.44 13.77 -4.59
N LYS A 206 10.15 13.53 -4.34
CA LYS A 206 9.58 13.46 -2.99
C LYS A 206 9.00 12.08 -2.73
N ILE A 207 9.34 11.52 -1.56
CA ILE A 207 8.92 10.19 -1.10
C ILE A 207 8.10 10.36 0.17
N LEU A 208 6.95 9.69 0.27
CA LEU A 208 6.18 9.59 1.51
C LEU A 208 6.43 8.23 2.16
N VAL A 209 6.66 8.20 3.46
CA VAL A 209 6.69 6.97 4.26
C VAL A 209 5.61 7.05 5.32
N MET A 210 4.76 6.03 5.38
CA MET A 210 3.71 5.87 6.38
C MET A 210 3.54 4.38 6.71
N HIS A 211 2.75 4.04 7.72
CA HIS A 211 2.47 2.64 8.03
C HIS A 211 1.18 2.16 7.41
N HIS A 212 0.06 2.82 7.73
CA HIS A 212 -1.26 2.42 7.25
C HIS A 212 -1.50 2.88 5.82
N HIS A 213 -2.19 2.04 5.03
CA HIS A 213 -2.70 2.45 3.72
C HIS A 213 -3.83 3.49 3.86
N LYS A 214 -4.00 4.36 2.86
CA LYS A 214 -5.03 5.44 2.87
C LYS A 214 -6.47 4.96 3.10
N GLU A 215 -6.74 3.68 2.83
CA GLU A 215 -8.04 3.01 3.08
C GLU A 215 -8.35 2.79 4.58
N TRP A 216 -7.39 3.07 5.47
CA TRP A 216 -7.61 3.03 6.92
C TRP A 216 -7.97 4.41 7.49
N LEU A 217 -7.83 5.46 6.69
CA LEU A 217 -8.10 6.82 7.11
C LEU A 217 -9.59 7.14 7.06
N ILE A 218 -10.00 8.14 7.84
CA ILE A 218 -11.32 8.76 7.69
C ILE A 218 -11.46 9.47 6.33
N ASP A 219 -12.70 9.66 5.87
CA ASP A 219 -13.00 10.03 4.48
C ASP A 219 -12.29 11.31 4.00
N TRP A 220 -12.29 12.38 4.81
CA TRP A 220 -11.60 13.62 4.43
C TRP A 220 -10.09 13.41 4.38
N ALA A 221 -9.51 12.69 5.34
CA ALA A 221 -8.07 12.44 5.42
C ALA A 221 -7.59 11.59 4.25
N LYS A 222 -8.38 10.56 3.90
CA LYS A 222 -8.19 9.74 2.70
C LYS A 222 -8.22 10.59 1.42
N THR A 223 -9.19 11.48 1.31
CA THR A 223 -9.36 12.36 0.15
C THR A 223 -8.17 13.31 0.00
N GLU A 224 -7.73 13.94 1.09
CA GLU A 224 -6.63 14.90 1.05
C GLU A 224 -5.27 14.22 0.83
N ILE A 225 -5.01 13.07 1.46
CA ILE A 225 -3.74 12.37 1.22
C ILE A 225 -3.63 11.87 -0.23
N ASP A 226 -4.73 11.41 -0.83
CA ASP A 226 -4.73 10.95 -2.22
C ASP A 226 -4.43 12.11 -3.19
N LYS A 227 -4.97 13.31 -2.94
CA LYS A 227 -4.61 14.53 -3.69
C LYS A 227 -3.14 14.89 -3.51
N LEU A 228 -2.64 14.86 -2.27
CA LEU A 228 -1.24 15.19 -1.95
C LEU A 228 -0.27 14.23 -2.64
N LEU A 229 -0.54 12.93 -2.57
CA LEU A 229 0.24 11.86 -3.19
C LEU A 229 0.34 12.06 -4.70
N ARG A 230 -0.80 12.15 -5.38
CA ARG A 230 -0.85 12.25 -6.86
C ARG A 230 -0.21 13.53 -7.40
N LYS A 231 -0.19 14.61 -6.61
CA LYS A 231 0.33 15.91 -7.05
C LYS A 231 1.82 16.09 -6.76
N ASN A 232 2.32 15.54 -5.65
CA ASN A 232 3.62 15.95 -5.11
C ASN A 232 4.62 14.82 -4.91
N PHE A 233 4.21 13.56 -4.90
CA PHE A 233 5.07 12.43 -4.54
C PHE A 233 5.24 11.47 -5.70
N VAL A 234 6.46 10.93 -5.85
CA VAL A 234 6.75 9.87 -6.83
C VAL A 234 6.63 8.47 -6.23
N LEU A 235 6.72 8.38 -4.90
CA LEU A 235 6.74 7.12 -4.17
C LEU A 235 6.07 7.30 -2.82
N CYS A 236 5.20 6.36 -2.48
CA CYS A 236 4.62 6.19 -1.15
C CYS A 236 4.94 4.78 -0.65
N LEU A 237 5.55 4.68 0.52
CA LEU A 237 5.91 3.43 1.18
C LEU A 237 4.97 3.18 2.36
N SER A 238 4.37 1.99 2.41
CA SER A 238 3.46 1.55 3.49
C SER A 238 3.69 0.10 3.93
N GLY A 239 2.98 -0.33 4.96
CA GLY A 239 2.94 -1.70 5.50
C GLY A 239 1.53 -2.12 5.90
N HIS A 240 1.39 -2.76 7.06
CA HIS A 240 0.14 -3.03 7.80
C HIS A 240 -0.79 -4.09 7.20
N ILE A 241 -1.00 -4.09 5.88
CA ILE A 241 -1.95 -5.02 5.22
C ILE A 241 -1.43 -6.47 5.24
N HIS A 242 -0.16 -6.68 5.61
CA HIS A 242 0.56 -7.96 5.58
C HIS A 242 0.52 -8.67 4.20
N GLY A 243 0.16 -7.90 3.17
CA GLY A 243 0.14 -8.30 1.78
C GLY A 243 0.91 -7.28 0.96
N GLN A 244 1.73 -7.77 0.03
CA GLN A 244 2.40 -6.90 -0.91
C GLN A 244 1.38 -6.37 -1.93
N SER A 245 1.52 -5.08 -2.25
CA SER A 245 0.79 -4.44 -3.33
C SER A 245 1.63 -3.32 -3.91
N VAL A 246 1.76 -3.30 -5.24
CA VAL A 246 2.29 -2.15 -5.99
C VAL A 246 1.16 -1.56 -6.80
N PHE A 247 0.87 -0.29 -6.54
CA PHE A 247 -0.03 0.51 -7.35
C PHE A 247 0.77 1.55 -8.11
N HIS A 248 0.51 1.65 -9.40
CA HIS A 248 1.20 2.56 -10.30
C HIS A 248 0.15 3.49 -10.93
N SER A 249 0.34 4.79 -10.74
CA SER A 249 -0.54 5.83 -11.28
C SER A 249 0.29 6.91 -11.97
N ILE A 250 -0.16 7.35 -13.13
CA ILE A 250 0.45 8.46 -13.88
C ILE A 250 -0.53 9.63 -13.89
N ASN A 251 -0.10 10.81 -13.48
CA ASN A 251 -0.89 12.03 -13.56
C ASN A 251 -0.01 13.23 -13.90
N ASN A 252 -0.35 14.00 -14.95
CA ASN A 252 0.33 15.24 -15.35
C ASN A 252 1.88 15.12 -15.30
N ASP A 253 2.45 14.12 -15.96
CA ASP A 253 3.88 13.81 -16.01
C ASP A 253 4.55 13.40 -14.68
N CYS A 254 3.77 13.24 -13.60
CA CYS A 254 4.23 12.70 -12.32
C CYS A 254 3.76 11.24 -12.16
N THR A 255 4.71 10.31 -12.16
CA THR A 255 4.46 8.89 -11.86
C THR A 255 4.51 8.68 -10.35
N LEU A 256 3.37 8.33 -9.75
CA LEU A 256 3.26 7.90 -8.36
C LEU A 256 3.28 6.37 -8.30
N ILE A 257 4.15 5.85 -7.43
CA ILE A 257 4.16 4.44 -7.05
C ILE A 257 3.79 4.33 -5.57
N GLU A 258 2.73 3.60 -5.26
CA GLU A 258 2.40 3.22 -3.89
C GLU A 258 2.86 1.76 -3.70
N CYS A 259 3.83 1.56 -2.82
CA CYS A 259 4.45 0.26 -2.56
C CYS A 259 4.23 -0.13 -1.10
N SER A 260 3.41 -1.16 -0.89
CA SER A 260 3.26 -1.79 0.42
C SER A 260 4.29 -2.90 0.56
N ALA A 261 5.09 -2.84 1.63
CA ALA A 261 6.03 -3.90 1.94
C ALA A 261 5.28 -5.20 2.30
N PRO A 262 5.77 -6.37 1.85
CA PRO A 262 5.42 -7.62 2.52
C PRO A 262 5.93 -7.59 3.98
N PRO A 263 5.29 -8.34 4.89
CA PRO A 263 5.77 -8.41 6.26
C PRO A 263 7.14 -9.08 6.30
N LEU A 264 8.06 -8.51 7.08
CA LEU A 264 9.35 -9.15 7.31
C LEU A 264 9.18 -10.40 8.19
N LEU A 265 8.26 -10.35 9.16
CA LEU A 265 7.96 -11.48 10.02
C LEU A 265 6.57 -11.39 10.65
N THR A 266 5.77 -12.43 10.41
CA THR A 266 4.56 -12.73 11.18
C THR A 266 4.70 -14.07 11.88
N ASN A 267 5.03 -15.12 11.12
CA ASN A 267 5.61 -16.39 11.56
C ASN A 267 6.38 -16.99 10.38
N LYS A 268 7.31 -17.93 10.62
CA LYS A 268 8.21 -18.43 9.56
C LYS A 268 7.51 -19.26 8.48
N ASN A 269 6.24 -19.62 8.66
CA ASN A 269 5.47 -20.43 7.72
C ASN A 269 4.59 -19.57 6.79
N GLU A 270 4.52 -18.26 7.03
CA GLU A 270 3.76 -17.32 6.22
C GLU A 270 4.58 -16.75 5.05
N LYS A 271 3.90 -15.96 4.22
CA LYS A 271 4.53 -15.25 3.10
C LYS A 271 5.29 -14.04 3.64
N LEU A 272 6.58 -14.20 3.85
CA LEU A 272 7.48 -13.13 4.31
C LEU A 272 8.33 -12.60 3.16
N GLY A 273 8.79 -11.37 3.29
CA GLY A 273 9.62 -10.77 2.26
C GLY A 273 10.17 -9.40 2.63
N TYR A 274 10.90 -8.85 1.68
CA TYR A 274 11.27 -7.44 1.67
C TYR A 274 11.47 -6.94 0.25
N SER A 275 11.63 -5.62 0.08
CA SER A 275 11.91 -5.04 -1.22
C SER A 275 13.10 -4.08 -1.21
N ILE A 276 13.71 -3.91 -2.38
CA ILE A 276 14.76 -2.91 -2.64
C ILE A 276 14.28 -2.06 -3.81
N ILE A 277 14.04 -0.78 -3.53
CA ILE A 277 13.47 0.18 -4.48
C ILE A 277 14.56 1.13 -4.92
N PHE A 278 14.83 1.16 -6.22
CA PHE A 278 15.81 2.05 -6.82
C PHE A 278 15.11 3.32 -7.28
N VAL A 279 15.61 4.46 -6.81
CA VAL A 279 15.06 5.79 -7.08
C VAL A 279 16.17 6.70 -7.61
N ASN A 280 15.84 7.54 -8.59
CA ASN A 280 16.68 8.63 -9.05
C ASN A 280 15.86 9.92 -9.15
N GLU A 281 16.45 10.96 -9.71
CA GLU A 281 15.82 12.28 -9.88
C GLU A 281 14.56 12.28 -10.77
N LYS A 282 14.34 11.21 -11.55
CA LYS A 282 13.15 11.02 -12.39
C LYS A 282 12.09 10.13 -11.73
N GLY A 283 12.30 9.73 -10.47
CA GLY A 283 11.41 8.84 -9.73
C GLY A 283 11.94 7.41 -9.59
N VAL A 284 11.03 6.46 -9.38
CA VAL A 284 11.37 5.05 -9.20
C VAL A 284 11.75 4.43 -10.55
N THR A 285 12.83 3.65 -10.57
CA THR A 285 13.27 2.93 -11.76
C THR A 285 13.04 1.43 -11.70
N GLU A 286 13.16 0.85 -10.51
CA GLU A 286 13.10 -0.60 -10.31
C GLU A 286 12.69 -0.92 -8.88
N ILE A 287 11.86 -1.94 -8.70
CA ILE A 287 11.57 -2.56 -7.42
C ILE A 287 12.01 -4.02 -7.50
N LYS A 288 12.91 -4.45 -6.62
CA LYS A 288 13.33 -5.84 -6.49
C LYS A 288 12.70 -6.44 -5.24
N TYR A 289 12.03 -7.58 -5.37
CA TYR A 289 11.48 -8.31 -4.25
C TYR A 289 12.34 -9.51 -3.87
N ARG A 290 12.36 -9.80 -2.57
CA ARG A 290 12.94 -11.00 -1.98
C ARG A 290 11.86 -11.67 -1.15
N GLN A 291 11.74 -12.99 -1.28
CA GLN A 291 10.71 -13.78 -0.60
C GLN A 291 11.32 -14.89 0.22
N TRP A 292 10.71 -15.13 1.38
CA TRP A 292 11.02 -16.25 2.25
C TRP A 292 10.40 -17.54 1.71
N THR A 293 11.09 -18.66 1.90
CA THR A 293 10.66 -19.99 1.46
C THR A 293 10.48 -20.95 2.64
N LYS A 294 9.86 -22.11 2.36
CA LYS A 294 9.70 -23.19 3.35
C LYS A 294 11.03 -23.86 3.69
N GLU A 295 12.02 -23.73 2.83
CA GLU A 295 13.40 -24.20 3.03
C GLU A 295 14.22 -23.24 3.90
N HIS A 296 13.58 -22.23 4.49
CA HIS A 296 14.17 -21.24 5.37
C HIS A 296 15.29 -20.43 4.71
N ASN A 297 15.05 -19.96 3.49
CA ASN A 297 15.94 -19.03 2.81
C ASN A 297 15.19 -17.92 2.06
N PHE A 298 15.89 -16.81 1.81
CA PHE A 298 15.39 -15.76 0.93
C PHE A 298 15.82 -16.02 -0.52
N VAL A 299 14.84 -16.02 -1.41
CA VAL A 299 15.04 -16.16 -2.86
C VAL A 299 14.42 -14.97 -3.58
N THR A 300 14.52 -14.97 -4.91
CA THR A 300 13.88 -13.98 -5.77
C THR A 300 12.37 -13.94 -5.53
N GLY A 301 11.81 -12.75 -5.30
CA GLY A 301 10.41 -12.54 -4.95
C GLY A 301 9.43 -12.68 -6.11
N VAL A 302 9.37 -13.87 -6.71
CA VAL A 302 8.49 -14.16 -7.86
C VAL A 302 7.00 -14.02 -7.49
N ASP A 303 6.62 -14.40 -6.28
CA ASP A 303 5.24 -14.32 -5.79
C ASP A 303 4.77 -12.86 -5.61
N PHE A 304 5.70 -11.97 -5.26
CA PHE A 304 5.41 -10.54 -5.06
C PHE A 304 5.45 -9.75 -6.37
N SER A 305 6.33 -10.13 -7.29
CA SER A 305 6.51 -9.43 -8.58
C SER A 305 5.63 -9.98 -9.70
N ASN A 306 5.03 -11.17 -9.52
CA ASN A 306 4.30 -11.92 -10.55
C ASN A 306 5.14 -12.14 -11.83
N ASN A 307 6.45 -12.35 -11.68
CA ASN A 307 7.36 -12.69 -12.78
C ASN A 307 8.58 -13.49 -12.28
N ASP A 308 9.33 -14.07 -13.22
CA ASP A 308 10.42 -15.00 -12.90
C ASP A 308 11.67 -14.31 -12.33
N ASN A 309 11.84 -13.00 -12.53
CA ASN A 309 13.05 -12.30 -12.17
C ASN A 309 12.95 -11.52 -10.85
N GLY A 310 11.77 -11.43 -10.24
CA GLY A 310 11.56 -10.76 -8.95
C GLY A 310 11.55 -9.24 -9.05
N LYS A 311 11.49 -8.67 -10.25
CA LYS A 311 11.71 -7.24 -10.49
C LYS A 311 10.54 -6.60 -11.19
N ILE A 312 10.18 -5.41 -10.76
CA ILE A 312 9.25 -4.53 -11.45
C ILE A 312 10.07 -3.36 -11.99
N ILE A 313 10.21 -3.28 -13.32
CA ILE A 313 10.88 -2.17 -13.99
C ILE A 313 9.85 -1.09 -14.29
N ILE A 314 10.15 0.13 -13.85
CA ILE A 314 9.28 1.28 -14.06
C ILE A 314 9.80 2.06 -15.26
N ASN A 315 9.10 1.95 -16.37
CA ASN A 315 9.41 2.70 -17.59
C ASN A 315 8.71 4.05 -17.54
N ASN A 316 9.46 5.12 -17.28
CA ASN A 316 8.94 6.50 -17.31
C ASN A 316 8.67 7.03 -18.73
N ASN A 317 8.59 6.15 -19.74
CA ASN A 317 8.28 6.55 -21.11
C ASN A 317 6.76 6.65 -21.28
N ILE A 318 6.28 7.89 -21.35
CA ILE A 318 4.87 8.29 -21.43
C ILE A 318 4.18 7.80 -22.73
N ASN A 319 4.92 7.31 -23.73
CA ASN A 319 4.39 7.07 -25.09
C ASN A 319 4.15 5.60 -25.49
N SER A 320 4.20 4.62 -24.57
CA SER A 320 3.97 3.19 -24.92
C SER A 320 2.83 2.50 -24.13
N ASN A 321 2.07 3.23 -23.33
CA ASN A 321 1.13 2.64 -22.37
C ASN A 321 -0.31 2.48 -22.85
N ALA A 322 -0.69 2.97 -24.03
CA ALA A 322 -2.05 2.79 -24.53
C ALA A 322 -2.38 1.30 -24.72
N ASP A 323 -1.48 0.56 -25.37
CA ASP A 323 -1.71 -0.86 -25.70
C ASP A 323 -1.63 -1.77 -24.46
N ASN A 324 -0.68 -1.50 -23.55
CA ASN A 324 -0.54 -2.26 -22.31
C ASN A 324 -1.70 -2.01 -21.32
N LEU A 325 -2.19 -0.77 -21.24
CA LEU A 325 -3.36 -0.44 -20.42
C LEU A 325 -4.64 -1.08 -20.99
N GLN A 326 -4.79 -1.11 -22.32
CA GLN A 326 -5.90 -1.81 -22.96
C GLN A 326 -5.89 -3.32 -22.64
N LEU A 327 -4.71 -3.94 -22.68
CA LEU A 327 -4.52 -5.34 -22.32
C LEU A 327 -4.85 -5.62 -20.84
N ASP A 328 -4.42 -4.75 -19.93
CA ASP A 328 -4.68 -4.94 -18.50
C ASP A 328 -6.15 -4.69 -18.12
N ILE A 329 -6.81 -3.70 -18.74
CA ILE A 329 -8.25 -3.50 -18.57
C ILE A 329 -9.03 -4.70 -19.12
N LEU A 330 -8.63 -5.24 -20.28
CA LEU A 330 -9.26 -6.42 -20.86
C LEU A 330 -9.17 -7.61 -19.90
N LYS A 331 -8.01 -7.88 -19.28
CA LYS A 331 -7.85 -8.94 -18.27
C LYS A 331 -8.80 -8.76 -17.07
N ILE A 332 -9.00 -7.53 -16.60
CA ILE A 332 -9.93 -7.25 -15.50
C ILE A 332 -11.36 -7.55 -15.91
N ILE A 333 -11.76 -7.13 -17.11
CA ILE A 333 -13.10 -7.37 -17.65
C ILE A 333 -13.34 -8.88 -17.82
N GLU A 334 -12.36 -9.62 -18.33
CA GLU A 334 -12.41 -11.08 -18.47
C GLU A 334 -12.56 -11.78 -17.12
N LYS A 335 -11.75 -11.41 -16.13
CA LYS A 335 -11.82 -12.00 -14.79
C LYS A 335 -13.16 -11.74 -14.10
N ARG A 336 -13.79 -10.59 -14.33
CA ARG A 336 -15.15 -10.28 -13.84
C ARG A 336 -16.20 -11.17 -14.49
N LEU A 337 -16.14 -11.35 -15.81
CA LEU A 337 -17.04 -12.24 -16.54
C LEU A 337 -16.87 -13.69 -16.08
N GLU A 338 -15.63 -14.18 -16.00
CA GLU A 338 -15.34 -15.54 -15.52
C GLU A 338 -15.85 -15.78 -14.10
N LYS A 339 -15.66 -14.81 -13.20
CA LYS A 339 -16.17 -14.91 -11.83
C LYS A 339 -17.69 -14.97 -11.79
N ALA A 340 -18.38 -14.20 -12.64
CA ALA A 340 -19.83 -14.20 -12.71
C ALA A 340 -20.39 -15.52 -13.30
N LEU A 341 -19.68 -16.13 -14.25
CA LEU A 341 -20.06 -17.40 -14.87
C LEU A 341 -19.79 -18.64 -14.00
N ARG A 342 -18.92 -18.53 -12.99
CA ARG A 342 -18.61 -19.64 -12.09
C ARG A 342 -19.68 -19.82 -11.01
N SER A 343 -20.52 -20.84 -11.15
CA SER A 343 -21.43 -21.28 -10.08
C SER A 343 -20.81 -22.36 -9.17
N TYR A 344 -19.96 -23.24 -9.70
CA TYR A 344 -19.23 -24.29 -8.95
C TYR A 344 -17.80 -24.45 -9.49
N SER A 345 -16.85 -24.86 -8.64
CA SER A 345 -15.40 -24.88 -8.95
C SER A 345 -14.97 -25.84 -10.05
N ILE A 346 -15.81 -26.83 -10.41
CA ILE A 346 -15.46 -27.95 -11.32
C ILE A 346 -16.18 -27.83 -12.67
N GLN A 347 -17.11 -26.88 -12.85
CA GLN A 347 -17.84 -26.74 -14.11
C GLN A 347 -17.06 -25.92 -15.16
N PRO A 348 -17.14 -26.30 -16.45
CA PRO A 348 -16.58 -25.49 -17.52
C PRO A 348 -17.30 -24.13 -17.58
N ILE A 349 -16.53 -23.07 -17.79
CA ILE A 349 -17.06 -21.70 -17.97
C ILE A 349 -17.65 -21.63 -19.38
N VAL A 350 -18.98 -21.61 -19.48
CA VAL A 350 -19.70 -21.48 -20.75
C VAL A 350 -20.60 -20.26 -20.66
N PHE A 351 -20.40 -19.30 -21.56
CA PHE A 351 -21.36 -18.22 -21.76
C PHE A 351 -22.41 -18.70 -22.77
N VAL A 352 -23.68 -18.63 -22.40
CA VAL A 352 -24.80 -18.90 -23.30
C VAL A 352 -25.44 -17.56 -23.62
N ASP A 353 -25.49 -17.20 -24.90
CA ASP A 353 -26.10 -15.93 -25.35
C ASP A 353 -27.58 -15.92 -24.96
N PRO A 354 -28.02 -14.97 -24.10
CA PRO A 354 -29.43 -14.84 -23.77
C PRO A 354 -30.19 -14.21 -24.94
N VAL A 355 -31.44 -14.62 -25.10
CA VAL A 355 -32.35 -14.01 -26.07
C VAL A 355 -32.78 -12.64 -25.55
N LEU A 356 -32.39 -11.59 -26.27
CA LEU A 356 -32.86 -10.22 -26.01
C LEU A 356 -34.06 -9.91 -26.91
N SER A 357 -35.12 -9.35 -26.32
CA SER A 357 -36.33 -8.93 -27.03
C SER A 357 -36.80 -7.57 -26.54
N LYS A 358 -37.47 -6.81 -27.41
CA LYS A 358 -38.19 -5.58 -27.04
C LYS A 358 -39.48 -5.85 -26.25
N THR A 359 -39.97 -7.09 -26.25
CA THR A 359 -41.21 -7.52 -25.61
C THR A 359 -40.94 -8.59 -24.55
N ASN A 360 -41.88 -8.76 -23.61
CA ASN A 360 -41.77 -9.75 -22.53
C ASN A 360 -42.28 -11.15 -22.93
N ASP A 361 -42.89 -11.29 -24.11
CA ASP A 361 -43.50 -12.52 -24.59
C ASP A 361 -42.47 -13.35 -25.37
N VAL A 362 -41.80 -14.28 -24.67
CA VAL A 362 -40.85 -15.22 -25.29
C VAL A 362 -41.52 -16.57 -25.62
N SER A 363 -42.78 -16.77 -25.21
CA SER A 363 -43.48 -18.06 -25.26
C SER A 363 -44.18 -18.38 -26.60
N SER A 364 -44.09 -17.52 -27.62
CA SER A 364 -44.81 -17.71 -28.88
C SER A 364 -44.03 -17.17 -30.08
N ILE A 365 -42.75 -17.50 -30.20
CA ILE A 365 -41.92 -17.11 -31.36
C ILE A 365 -42.43 -17.82 -32.63
N HIS A 366 -43.44 -17.26 -33.28
CA HIS A 366 -43.81 -17.55 -34.66
C HIS A 366 -42.87 -16.78 -35.60
N GLU A 367 -42.73 -17.23 -36.86
CA GLU A 367 -41.78 -16.68 -37.84
C GLU A 367 -41.93 -15.17 -38.11
N GLU A 368 -43.07 -14.57 -37.73
CA GLU A 368 -43.38 -13.14 -37.83
C GLU A 368 -42.79 -12.26 -36.69
N GLU A 369 -42.31 -12.83 -35.58
CA GLU A 369 -41.82 -12.06 -34.41
C GLU A 369 -40.31 -11.79 -34.38
N LYS A 370 -39.56 -12.16 -35.43
CA LYS A 370 -38.12 -11.90 -35.54
C LYS A 370 -37.74 -10.42 -35.49
N GLU A 371 -38.67 -9.50 -35.78
CA GLU A 371 -38.43 -8.05 -35.72
C GLU A 371 -38.23 -7.50 -34.30
N ASN A 372 -38.69 -8.23 -33.27
CA ASN A 372 -38.57 -7.83 -31.88
C ASN A 372 -37.32 -8.37 -31.19
N LEU A 373 -36.65 -9.36 -31.80
CA LEU A 373 -35.39 -9.89 -31.32
C LEU A 373 -34.28 -8.86 -31.52
N ILE A 374 -33.46 -8.70 -30.48
CA ILE A 374 -32.30 -7.81 -30.51
C ILE A 374 -31.07 -8.70 -30.74
N ASP A 375 -30.43 -8.51 -31.89
CA ASP A 375 -29.12 -9.06 -32.14
C ASP A 375 -28.08 -8.38 -31.22
N ASN A 376 -27.33 -9.20 -30.49
CA ASN A 376 -26.31 -8.76 -29.54
C ASN A 376 -25.22 -7.93 -30.23
N GLU A 377 -24.81 -8.32 -31.45
CA GLU A 377 -23.75 -7.59 -32.18
C GLU A 377 -24.25 -6.22 -32.65
N HIS A 378 -25.45 -6.17 -33.25
CA HIS A 378 -26.09 -4.90 -33.60
C HIS A 378 -26.32 -3.99 -32.39
N PHE A 379 -26.68 -4.55 -31.23
CA PHE A 379 -26.89 -3.78 -29.98
C PHE A 379 -25.60 -3.12 -29.48
N ILE A 380 -24.47 -3.83 -29.54
CA ILE A 380 -23.17 -3.30 -29.09
C ILE A 380 -22.64 -2.22 -30.03
N CYS A 381 -22.88 -2.35 -31.35
CA CYS A 381 -22.45 -1.35 -32.33
C CYS A 381 -23.29 -0.06 -32.30
N ASN A 382 -24.54 -0.12 -31.80
CA ASN A 382 -25.49 0.99 -31.81
C ASN A 382 -26.05 1.29 -30.41
N ILE A 383 -25.16 1.45 -29.41
CA ILE A 383 -25.56 1.63 -28.02
C ILE A 383 -26.38 2.92 -27.83
N LYS A 384 -27.59 2.75 -27.29
CA LYS A 384 -28.43 3.82 -26.72
C LYS A 384 -28.63 3.54 -25.24
N SER A 385 -28.92 4.58 -24.45
CA SER A 385 -29.29 4.39 -23.04
C SER A 385 -30.51 3.46 -22.95
N THR A 386 -30.30 2.25 -22.44
CA THR A 386 -31.26 1.13 -22.50
C THR A 386 -31.30 0.44 -21.15
N ILE A 387 -32.50 0.08 -20.70
CA ILE A 387 -32.71 -0.72 -19.49
C ILE A 387 -33.06 -2.15 -19.93
N ILE A 388 -32.24 -3.12 -19.55
CA ILE A 388 -32.52 -4.55 -19.73
C ILE A 388 -33.12 -5.06 -18.42
N LYS A 389 -34.34 -5.59 -18.47
CA LYS A 389 -35.06 -6.10 -17.30
C LYS A 389 -35.41 -7.57 -17.52
N ALA A 390 -34.99 -8.41 -16.58
CA ALA A 390 -35.39 -9.81 -16.51
C ALA A 390 -35.39 -10.25 -15.03
N PRO A 391 -36.08 -11.35 -14.69
CA PRO A 391 -35.92 -12.00 -13.39
C PRO A 391 -34.45 -12.42 -13.11
N PRO A 392 -34.03 -12.51 -11.83
CA PRO A 392 -32.63 -12.79 -11.46
C PRO A 392 -32.04 -14.07 -12.06
N GLN A 393 -32.87 -15.09 -12.29
CA GLN A 393 -32.45 -16.37 -12.85
C GLN A 393 -31.92 -16.31 -14.30
N PHE A 394 -32.14 -15.19 -15.00
CA PHE A 394 -31.66 -14.99 -16.37
C PHE A 394 -30.23 -14.43 -16.46
N GLY A 395 -29.50 -14.34 -15.34
CA GLY A 395 -28.05 -14.09 -15.37
C GLY A 395 -27.65 -12.70 -15.86
N LEU A 396 -28.42 -11.65 -15.51
CA LEU A 396 -28.18 -10.27 -15.94
C LEU A 396 -26.76 -9.75 -15.64
N SER A 397 -26.14 -10.21 -14.54
CA SER A 397 -24.75 -9.88 -14.20
C SER A 397 -23.75 -10.43 -15.22
N CYS A 398 -23.95 -11.68 -15.66
CA CYS A 398 -23.11 -12.30 -16.69
C CYS A 398 -23.27 -11.60 -18.03
N LEU A 399 -24.52 -11.30 -18.42
CA LEU A 399 -24.83 -10.54 -19.63
C LEU A 399 -24.17 -9.15 -19.62
N SER A 400 -24.27 -8.42 -18.51
CA SER A 400 -23.63 -7.11 -18.36
C SER A 400 -22.11 -7.18 -18.57
N HIS A 401 -21.44 -8.10 -17.90
CA HIS A 401 -19.99 -8.28 -18.06
C HIS A 401 -19.60 -8.71 -19.48
N TYR A 402 -20.41 -9.52 -20.14
CA TYR A 402 -20.18 -9.94 -21.53
C TYR A 402 -20.32 -8.77 -22.51
N LEU A 403 -21.38 -7.96 -22.39
CA LEU A 403 -21.58 -6.77 -23.22
C LEU A 403 -20.45 -5.76 -23.06
N ILE A 404 -19.98 -5.54 -21.81
CA ILE A 404 -18.81 -4.70 -21.53
C ILE A 404 -17.55 -5.25 -22.22
N LYS A 405 -17.30 -6.56 -22.15
CA LYS A 405 -16.16 -7.20 -22.82
C LYS A 405 -16.20 -6.99 -24.33
N LYS A 406 -17.35 -7.27 -24.96
CA LYS A 406 -17.49 -7.16 -26.42
C LYS A 406 -17.37 -5.71 -26.88
N ALA A 407 -18.01 -4.77 -26.18
CA ALA A 407 -17.89 -3.34 -26.47
C ALA A 407 -16.45 -2.84 -26.32
N TRP A 408 -15.70 -3.34 -25.34
CA TRP A 408 -14.28 -3.01 -25.17
C TRP A 408 -13.44 -3.51 -26.35
N VAL A 409 -13.56 -4.80 -26.69
CA VAL A 409 -12.80 -5.41 -27.80
C VAL A 409 -13.08 -4.72 -29.13
N LEU A 410 -14.34 -4.38 -29.43
CA LEU A 410 -14.71 -3.69 -30.66
C LEU A 410 -14.13 -2.27 -30.75
N ASN A 411 -14.08 -1.53 -29.62
CA ASN A 411 -13.51 -0.18 -29.62
C ASN A 411 -11.96 -0.16 -29.53
N SER A 412 -11.33 -1.25 -29.10
CA SER A 412 -9.86 -1.38 -29.07
C SER A 412 -9.26 -1.90 -30.39
N SER A 413 -10.09 -2.23 -31.39
CA SER A 413 -9.66 -2.74 -32.71
C SER A 413 -9.86 -1.74 -33.86
N LEU A 414 -10.26 -0.50 -33.53
CA LEU A 414 -10.25 0.70 -34.36
C LEU A 414 -9.12 1.62 -33.88
#